data_AF-A0AA96S2W4-F1
#
_entry.id   AF-A0AA96S2W4-F1
#
_cell.length_a   1.000
_cell.length_b   1.000
_cell.length_c   1.000
_cell.angle_alpha   90.00
_cell.angle_beta   90.00
_cell.angle_gamma   90.00
#
_symmetry.space_group_name_H-M   'P 1'
#
loop_
_entity.id
_entity.type
_entity.pdbx_description
1 polymer ?
#
loop_
_entity_poly.entity_id
_entity_poly.type
_entity_poly.pdbx_seq_one_letter_code
_entity_poly.pdbx_strand_id
1 'polypeptide(L)' 'MLGYKRVPEKSHGRAVYTNGKDYISPDTPRKTTGSTDNGGVWKKAVSPEELISKGTRQGTFDKYLNRIGD' A
#
# COMPACT_ATOMS: atom_id res chain seq x y z
N MET A 1 -14.26 -1.79 -6.23
CA MET A 1 -13.13 -0.92 -5.83
C MET A 1 -13.39 -0.51 -4.38
N LEU A 2 -12.42 -0.61 -3.47
CA LEU A 2 -12.59 -0.43 -2.00
C LEU A 2 -12.93 1.01 -1.56
N GLY A 3 -13.58 1.81 -2.41
CA GLY A 3 -13.79 3.25 -2.21
C GLY A 3 -12.58 4.12 -2.54
N TYR A 4 -11.45 3.53 -2.94
CA TYR A 4 -10.24 4.27 -3.30
C TYR A 4 -10.26 4.74 -4.76
N LYS A 5 -9.83 5.97 -4.97
CA LYS A 5 -9.65 6.61 -6.28
C LYS A 5 -8.18 6.92 -6.50
N ARG A 6 -7.72 6.79 -7.74
CA ARG A 6 -6.32 7.06 -8.10
C ARG A 6 -6.00 8.54 -7.92
N VAL A 7 -4.81 8.84 -7.44
CA VAL A 7 -4.27 10.20 -7.32
C VAL A 7 -3.03 10.36 -8.19
N PRO A 8 -2.58 11.60 -8.49
CA PRO A 8 -1.39 11.84 -9.30
C PRO A 8 -0.08 11.33 -8.67
N GLU A 9 -0.03 11.22 -7.35
CA GLU A 9 1.14 10.81 -6.58
C GLU A 9 1.55 9.36 -6.86
N LYS A 10 2.83 9.09 -6.61
CA LYS A 10 3.42 7.76 -6.75
C LYS A 10 4.23 7.41 -5.51
N SER A 11 4.18 6.15 -5.11
CA SER A 11 5.06 5.58 -4.09
C SER A 11 5.94 4.53 -4.75
N HIS A 12 7.27 4.72 -4.73
CA HIS A 12 8.23 3.83 -5.42
C HIS A 12 7.89 3.60 -6.91
N GLY A 13 7.39 4.64 -7.59
CA GLY A 13 6.96 4.58 -8.99
C GLY A 13 5.60 3.89 -9.23
N ARG A 14 4.94 3.40 -8.18
CA ARG A 14 3.63 2.72 -8.25
C ARG A 14 2.49 3.70 -8.01
N ALA A 15 1.32 3.40 -8.57
CA ALA A 15 0.13 4.23 -8.40
C ALA A 15 -0.31 4.29 -6.94
N VAL A 16 -0.68 5.49 -6.49
CA VAL A 16 -1.31 5.72 -5.19
C VAL A 16 -2.80 5.94 -5.38
N TYR A 17 -3.58 5.52 -4.39
CA TYR A 17 -5.02 5.71 -4.35
C TYR A 17 -5.45 6.23 -2.98
N THR A 18 -6.53 7.00 -2.91
CA THR A 18 -7.11 7.51 -1.65
C THR A 18 -8.63 7.33 -1.60
N ASN A 19 -9.15 7.14 -0.39
CA ASN A 19 -10.59 7.23 -0.08
C ASN A 19 -10.96 8.55 0.63
N GLY A 20 -10.02 9.51 0.71
CA GLY A 20 -10.17 10.78 1.43
C GLY A 20 -9.77 10.72 2.92
N LYS A 21 -9.43 9.54 3.46
CA LYS A 21 -8.96 9.35 4.85
C LYS A 21 -7.53 8.83 4.90
N ASP A 22 -7.21 7.88 4.05
CA ASP A 22 -5.88 7.27 3.97
C ASP A 22 -5.49 7.00 2.51
N TYR A 23 -4.24 6.58 2.34
CA TYR A 23 -3.63 6.32 1.04
C TYR A 23 -3.12 4.90 0.97
N ILE A 24 -3.30 4.25 -0.18
CA ILE A 24 -2.79 2.91 -0.46
C ILE A 24 -1.93 2.89 -1.72
N SER A 25 -0.92 2.03 -1.71
CA SER A 25 -0.12 1.64 -2.88
C SER A 25 -0.03 0.11 -2.94
N PRO A 26 -0.02 -0.52 -4.12
CA PRO A 26 0.13 -1.96 -4.24
C PRO A 26 1.42 -2.44 -3.56
N ASP A 27 1.33 -3.49 -2.76
CA ASP A 27 2.50 -4.12 -2.17
C ASP A 27 3.44 -4.64 -3.27
N THR A 28 4.74 -4.57 -3.00
CA THR A 28 5.77 -4.96 -3.95
C THR A 28 6.11 -6.43 -3.76
N PRO A 29 5.85 -7.29 -4.75
CA PRO A 29 6.26 -8.69 -4.67
C PRO A 29 7.79 -8.79 -4.62
N ARG A 30 8.30 -9.83 -3.95
CA ARG A 30 9.75 -10.13 -3.99
C ARG A 30 10.14 -10.47 -5.41
N LYS A 31 11.24 -9.88 -5.89
CA LYS A 31 11.80 -10.20 -7.21
C LYS A 31 12.16 -11.69 -7.36
N THR A 32 12.53 -12.35 -6.26
CA THR A 32 12.95 -13.75 -6.25
C THR A 32 11.79 -14.75 -6.39
N THR A 33 10.61 -14.44 -5.84
CA THR A 33 9.46 -15.37 -5.80
C THR A 33 8.25 -14.88 -6.58
N GLY A 34 8.23 -13.62 -7.02
CA GLY A 34 7.07 -12.99 -7.64
C GLY A 34 5.88 -12.78 -6.69
N SER A 35 6.03 -13.13 -5.41
CA SER A 35 4.96 -13.08 -4.41
C SER A 35 5.25 -12.08 -3.30
N THR A 36 4.20 -11.54 -2.71
CA THR A 36 4.24 -10.74 -1.48
C THR A 36 4.21 -11.68 -0.27
N ASP A 37 4.73 -11.22 0.85
CA ASP A 37 4.71 -12.02 2.08
C ASP A 37 3.29 -12.08 2.64
N ASN A 38 2.91 -13.25 3.17
CA ASN A 38 1.67 -13.46 3.93
C ASN A 38 0.38 -13.00 3.21
N GLY A 39 0.38 -12.92 1.88
CA GLY A 39 -0.78 -12.46 1.10
C GLY A 39 -0.98 -10.95 1.11
N GLY A 40 0.07 -10.16 1.37
CA GLY A 40 0.02 -8.70 1.30
C GLY A 40 -0.36 -8.20 -0.09
N VAL A 41 -1.28 -7.25 -0.15
CA VAL A 41 -1.75 -6.64 -1.40
C VAL A 41 -1.55 -5.12 -1.38
N TRP A 42 -1.65 -4.50 -0.20
CA TRP A 42 -1.58 -3.05 -0.07
C TRP A 42 -0.58 -2.64 1.00
N LYS A 43 0.14 -1.55 0.75
CA LYS A 43 0.72 -0.70 1.79
C LYS A 43 -0.24 0.46 2.06
N LYS A 44 -0.42 0.85 3.33
CA LYS A 44 -1.30 1.95 3.74
C LYS A 44 -0.58 2.99 4.59
N ALA A 45 -0.92 4.27 4.44
CA ALA A 45 -0.43 5.37 5.28
C ALA A 45 -1.43 6.54 5.33
N VAL A 46 -1.19 7.54 6.21
CA VAL A 46 -2.08 8.72 6.28
C VAL A 46 -1.78 9.78 5.23
N SER A 47 -0.61 9.71 4.59
CA SER A 47 -0.26 10.54 3.43
C SER A 47 0.46 9.74 2.34
N PRO A 48 0.52 10.24 1.08
CA PRO A 48 1.32 9.62 0.02
C PRO A 48 2.80 9.49 0.36
N GLU A 49 3.37 10.48 1.05
CA GLU A 49 4.80 10.55 1.40
C GLU A 49 5.17 9.47 2.41
N GLU A 50 4.28 9.20 3.36
CA GLU A 50 4.49 8.18 4.38
C GLU A 50 4.47 6.74 3.83
N LEU A 51 3.95 6.52 2.62
CA LEU A 51 4.03 5.21 1.95
C LEU A 51 5.46 4.82 1.57
N ILE A 52 6.42 5.77 1.57
CA ILE A 52 7.79 5.54 1.10
C ILE A 52 8.59 4.67 2.07
N SER A 53 8.39 4.81 3.39
CA SER A 53 9.18 4.10 4.40
C SER A 53 8.34 3.14 5.24
N LYS A 54 8.97 2.03 5.66
CA LYS A 54 8.37 1.07 6.61
C LYS A 54 8.08 1.70 7.98
N GLY A 55 8.88 2.68 8.40
CA GLY A 55 8.70 3.34 9.70
C GLY A 55 7.59 4.39 9.72
N THR A 56 7.16 4.86 8.55
CA THR A 56 6.11 5.89 8.41
C THR A 56 4.79 5.31 7.94
N ARG A 57 4.80 4.22 7.18
CA ARG A 57 3.57 3.54 6.75
C ARG A 57 2.88 2.86 7.94
N GLN A 58 1.56 2.79 7.88
CA GLN A 58 0.74 2.11 8.89
C GLN A 58 0.73 0.58 8.74
N GLY A 59 1.12 0.08 7.55
CA GLY A 59 1.42 -1.33 7.39
C GLY A 59 1.17 -1.99 6.05
N THR A 60 1.23 -3.32 6.09
CA THR A 60 0.86 -4.24 5.00
C THR A 60 -0.52 -4.82 5.26
N PHE A 61 -1.34 -4.84 4.22
CA PHE A 61 -2.73 -5.23 4.30
C PHE A 61 -3.08 -6.24 3.21
N ASP A 62 -4.01 -7.14 3.50
CA ASP A 62 -4.56 -8.08 2.53
C ASP A 62 -5.49 -7.39 1.52
N LYS A 63 -6.09 -8.15 0.59
CA LYS A 63 -7.01 -7.64 -0.43
C LYS A 63 -8.27 -6.94 0.11
N TYR A 64 -8.62 -7.14 1.38
CA TYR A 64 -9.78 -6.55 2.04
C TYR A 64 -9.42 -5.41 3.00
N LEU A 65 -8.15 -5.00 3.03
CA LEU A 65 -7.62 -3.99 3.96
C LEU A 65 -7.64 -4.43 5.43
N ASN A 66 -7.48 -5.73 5.68
CA ASN A 66 -7.11 -6.23 7.02
C ASN A 66 -5.59 -6.14 7.18
N ARG A 67 -5.10 -5.60 8.30
CA ARG A 67 -3.66 -5.47 8.55
C ARG A 67 -3.06 -6.83 8.85
N ILE A 68 -1.94 -7.16 8.19
CA ILE A 68 -1.28 -8.47 8.30
C ILE A 68 0.22 -8.39 8.66
N GLY A 69 0.78 -7.19 8.76
CA GLY A 69 2.14 -7.00 9.28
C GLY A 69 2.84 -5.75 8.74
N ASP A 70 4.00 -5.43 9.32
CA ASP A 70 4.81 -4.26 8.97
C ASP A 70 6.27 -4.62 8.80
#